data_AF-A0A9E2N216-F1
#
_entry.id   AF-A0A9E2N216-F1
#
_cell.length_a   1.000
_cell.length_b   1.000
_cell.length_c   1.000
_cell.angle_alpha   90.00
_cell.angle_beta   90.00
_cell.angle_gamma   90.00
#
_symmetry.space_group_name_H-M   'P 1'
#
loop_
_entity.id
_entity.type
_entity.pdbx_description
1 polymer ?
#
loop_
_entity_poly.entity_id
_entity_poly.type
_entity_poly.pdbx_seq_one_letter_code
_entity_poly.pdbx_strand_id
1 'polypeptide(L)'
;MITKESQQAIISLHERGVGIRQISKILKISRNTVKRVIQGKWQNTLQRQSSYEDISDIVREAFASTEGNAVRVQEVLESQYDRKVPYSTLTRIVR
;
A
#
# COMPACT_ATOMS: atom_id res chain seq x y z
N MET A 1 2.31 -2.05 -13.65
CA MET A 1 1.32 -1.47 -12.71
C MET A 1 0.64 -0.30 -13.42
N ILE A 2 -0.67 -0.11 -13.24
CA ILE A 2 -1.39 1.04 -13.82
C ILE A 2 -1.45 2.15 -12.77
N THR A 3 -1.11 3.38 -13.15
CA THR A 3 -1.15 4.56 -12.27
C THR A 3 -2.58 4.94 -11.91
N LYS A 4 -2.77 5.68 -10.81
CA LYS A 4 -4.09 6.20 -10.41
C LYS A 4 -4.70 7.06 -11.53
N GLU A 5 -3.87 7.87 -12.21
CA GLU A 5 -4.29 8.69 -13.34
C GLU A 5 -4.85 7.87 -14.50
N SER A 6 -4.19 6.75 -14.84
CA SER A 6 -4.66 5.86 -15.91
C SER A 6 -5.97 5.14 -15.53
N GLN A 7 -6.19 4.83 -14.26
CA GLN A 7 -7.46 4.29 -13.77
C GLN A 7 -8.58 5.32 -13.91
N GLN A 8 -8.32 6.57 -13.49
CA GLN A 8 -9.28 7.66 -13.63
C GLN A 8 -9.64 7.89 -15.10
N ALA A 9 -8.66 7.89 -16.00
CA ALA A 9 -8.90 8.02 -17.43
C ALA A 9 -9.77 6.90 -18.01
N ILE A 10 -9.58 5.65 -17.56
CA ILE A 10 -10.44 4.52 -17.96
C ILE A 10 -11.88 4.73 -17.50
N ILE A 11 -12.08 5.14 -16.24
CA ILE A 11 -13.41 5.36 -15.66
C ILE A 11 -14.13 6.49 -16.38
N SER A 12 -13.47 7.64 -16.54
CA SER A 12 -14.02 8.81 -17.23
C SER A 12 -14.42 8.51 -18.68
N LEU A 13 -13.64 7.70 -19.41
CA LEU A 13 -14.00 7.30 -20.78
C LEU A 13 -15.17 6.32 -20.81
N HIS A 14 -15.25 5.40 -19.85
CA HIS A 14 -16.35 4.46 -19.75
C HIS A 14 -17.68 5.17 -19.40
N GLU A 15 -17.66 6.13 -18.48
CA GLU A 15 -18.82 6.97 -18.13
C GLU A 15 -19.34 7.79 -19.32
N ARG A 16 -18.44 8.21 -20.21
CA ARG A 16 -18.79 8.87 -21.49
C ARG A 16 -19.32 7.91 -22.56
N GLY A 17 -19.52 6.63 -22.23
CA GLY A 17 -20.05 5.62 -23.13
C GLY A 17 -19.02 5.00 -24.08
N VAL A 18 -17.72 5.24 -23.88
CA VAL A 18 -16.68 4.65 -24.73
C VAL A 18 -16.53 3.15 -24.42
N GLY A 19 -16.65 2.30 -25.43
CA GLY A 19 -16.54 0.85 -25.25
C GLY A 19 -15.14 0.38 -24.85
N ILE A 20 -15.07 -0.73 -24.09
CA ILE A 20 -13.81 -1.32 -23.56
C ILE A 20 -12.72 -1.48 -24.64
N ARG A 21 -13.08 -1.93 -25.85
CA ARG A 21 -12.13 -2.12 -26.96
C ARG A 21 -11.52 -0.79 -27.41
N GLN A 22 -12.30 0.28 -27.40
CA GLN A 22 -11.86 1.60 -27.84
C GLN A 22 -11.00 2.26 -26.76
N ILE A 23 -11.38 2.15 -25.49
CA ILE A 23 -10.55 2.60 -24.34
C ILE A 23 -9.17 1.92 -24.39
N SER A 24 -9.15 0.60 -24.63
CA SER A 24 -7.91 -0.18 -24.76
C SER A 24 -6.99 0.35 -25.86
N LYS A 25 -7.55 0.74 -27.01
CA LYS A 25 -6.78 1.33 -28.12
C LYS A 25 -6.28 2.74 -27.81
N ILE A 26 -7.14 3.59 -27.24
CA ILE A 26 -6.82 4.99 -26.92
C ILE A 26 -5.69 5.06 -25.89
N LEU A 27 -5.82 4.31 -24.80
CA LEU A 27 -4.87 4.35 -23.69
C LEU A 27 -3.71 3.37 -23.86
N LYS A 28 -3.71 2.55 -24.92
CA LYS A 28 -2.75 1.45 -25.15
C LYS A 28 -2.63 0.48 -23.97
N ILE A 29 -3.75 0.27 -23.27
CA ILE A 29 -3.86 -0.62 -22.10
C ILE A 29 -4.55 -1.91 -22.54
N SER A 30 -4.18 -3.05 -21.96
CA SER A 30 -4.83 -4.32 -22.27
C SER A 30 -6.33 -4.27 -21.98
N ARG A 31 -7.15 -4.88 -22.84
CA ARG A 31 -8.61 -4.97 -22.65
C ARG A 31 -8.99 -5.60 -21.31
N ASN A 32 -8.18 -6.55 -20.84
CA ASN A 32 -8.37 -7.20 -19.55
C ASN A 32 -8.15 -6.24 -18.39
N THR A 33 -7.18 -5.33 -18.49
CA THR A 33 -6.97 -4.33 -17.44
C THR A 33 -8.07 -3.29 -17.42
N VAL A 34 -8.51 -2.81 -18.59
CA VAL A 34 -9.68 -1.92 -18.71
C VAL A 34 -10.91 -2.58 -18.09
N LYS A 35 -11.18 -3.86 -18.42
CA LYS A 35 -12.27 -4.64 -17.84
C LYS A 35 -12.16 -4.78 -16.32
N ARG A 36 -10.96 -5.06 -15.78
CA ARG A 36 -10.75 -5.17 -14.32
C ARG A 36 -10.97 -3.85 -13.58
N VAL A 37 -10.58 -2.73 -14.19
CA VAL A 37 -10.80 -1.39 -13.63
C VAL A 37 -12.30 -1.05 -13.60
N ILE A 38 -13.01 -1.25 -14.71
CA ILE A 38 -14.47 -0.99 -14.78
C ILE A 38 -15.25 -1.89 -13.81
N GLN A 39 -14.83 -3.14 -13.64
CA GLN A 39 -15.48 -4.08 -12.72
C GLN A 39 -15.17 -3.83 -11.23
N GLY A 40 -14.42 -2.78 -10.88
CA GLY A 40 -13.99 -2.50 -9.49
C GLY A 40 -12.98 -3.51 -8.94
N LYS A 41 -12.62 -4.55 -9.69
CA LYS A 41 -11.69 -5.62 -9.28
C LYS A 41 -10.23 -5.19 -9.23
N TRP A 42 -9.93 -3.95 -9.64
CA TRP A 42 -8.59 -3.37 -9.54
C TRP A 42 -8.30 -2.78 -8.15
N GLN A 43 -9.32 -2.42 -7.38
CA GLN A 43 -9.15 -1.79 -6.06
C GLN A 43 -8.51 -2.72 -5.01
N ASN A 44 -8.37 -4.02 -5.29
CA ASN A 44 -7.87 -4.99 -4.30
C ASN A 44 -6.34 -5.18 -4.27
N THR A 45 -5.59 -4.30 -4.93
CA THR A 45 -4.13 -4.20 -4.73
C THR A 45 -3.71 -2.81 -4.28
N LEU A 46 -4.61 -2.02 -3.69
CA LEU A 46 -4.16 -1.10 -2.65
C LEU A 46 -3.40 -1.98 -1.66
N GLN A 47 -2.10 -1.72 -1.49
CA GLN A 47 -1.32 -2.31 -0.41
C GLN A 47 -2.23 -2.32 0.80
N ARG A 48 -2.54 -3.53 1.30
CA ARG A 48 -3.19 -3.68 2.59
C ARG A 48 -2.42 -2.76 3.51
N GLN A 49 -3.02 -1.64 3.93
CA GLN A 49 -2.45 -0.77 4.94
C GLN A 49 -2.15 -1.72 6.09
N SER A 50 -0.88 -2.07 6.23
CA SER A 50 -0.51 -2.99 7.27
C SER A 50 -0.85 -2.23 8.54
N SER A 51 -1.48 -2.87 9.52
CA SER A 51 -1.77 -2.26 10.83
C SER A 51 -0.53 -1.70 11.56
N TYR A 52 0.64 -1.72 10.90
CA TYR A 52 1.94 -1.27 11.33
C TYR A 52 2.42 0.01 10.62
N GLU A 53 1.68 0.59 9.66
CA GLU A 53 2.02 1.94 9.15
C GLU A 53 1.94 2.98 10.28
N ASP A 54 0.93 2.89 11.15
CA ASP A 54 0.84 3.75 12.35
C ASP A 54 1.94 3.49 13.39
N ILE A 55 2.60 2.32 13.33
CA ILE A 55 3.62 1.90 14.30
C ILE A 55 5.03 2.15 13.74
N SER A 56 5.18 2.42 12.43
CA SER A 56 6.51 2.54 11.82
C SER A 56 7.28 3.75 12.33
N ASP A 57 6.59 4.85 12.62
CA ASP A 57 7.25 6.06 13.12
C ASP A 57 7.72 5.87 14.57
N ILE A 58 6.88 5.27 15.41
CA ILE A 58 7.21 4.92 16.81
C ILE A 58 8.38 3.94 16.87
N VAL A 59 8.41 2.92 15.98
CA VAL A 59 9.50 1.95 15.91
C VAL A 59 10.80 2.62 15.49
N ARG A 60 10.77 3.57 14.54
CA ARG A 60 11.97 4.29 14.09
C ARG A 60 12.53 5.20 15.17
N GLU A 61 11.67 5.91 15.89
CA GLU A 61 12.08 6.75 17.02
C GLU A 61 12.69 5.92 18.14
N ALA A 62 12.04 4.82 18.52
CA ALA A 62 12.58 3.87 19.50
C ALA A 62 13.92 3.27 19.03
N PHE A 63 14.05 2.92 17.74
CA PHE A 63 15.29 2.39 17.18
C PHE A 63 16.44 3.40 17.23
N ALA A 64 16.19 4.68 16.92
CA ALA A 64 17.18 5.74 17.04
C ALA A 64 17.60 5.98 18.51
N SER A 65 16.64 5.96 19.44
CA SER A 65 16.92 6.16 20.87
C SER A 65 17.69 5.01 21.53
N THR A 66 17.72 3.84 20.90
CA THR A 66 18.34 2.61 21.42
C THR A 66 19.63 2.23 20.69
N GLU A 67 20.21 3.16 19.93
CA GLU A 67 21.43 2.95 19.12
C GLU A 67 21.33 1.74 18.17
N GLY A 68 20.11 1.40 17.75
CA GLY A 68 19.83 0.28 16.86
C GLY A 68 19.68 -1.09 17.51
N ASN A 69 19.52 -1.15 18.83
CA ASN A 69 19.24 -2.41 19.53
C ASN A 69 17.75 -2.80 19.42
N ALA A 70 17.43 -3.63 18.44
CA ALA A 70 16.06 -4.09 18.17
C ALA A 70 15.39 -4.86 19.35
N VAL A 71 16.16 -5.49 20.25
CA VAL A 71 15.61 -6.11 21.46
C VAL A 71 15.15 -5.02 22.44
N ARG A 72 15.97 -3.97 22.61
CA ARG A 72 15.63 -2.83 23.46
C ARG A 72 14.41 -2.08 22.93
N VAL A 73 14.28 -1.95 21.60
CA VAL A 73 13.08 -1.40 20.95
C VAL A 73 11.83 -2.18 21.34
N GLN A 74 11.90 -3.51 21.37
CA GLN A 74 10.76 -4.34 21.75
C GLN A 74 10.30 -4.06 23.19
N GLU A 75 11.24 -3.93 24.12
CA GLU A 75 10.97 -3.58 25.52
C GLU A 75 10.36 -2.17 25.66
N VAL A 76 10.86 -1.21 24.88
CA VAL A 76 10.33 0.17 24.87
C VAL A 76 8.89 0.20 24.33
N LEU A 77 8.61 -0.57 23.27
CA LEU A 77 7.27 -0.67 22.70
C LEU A 77 6.29 -1.37 23.63
N GLU A 78 6.73 -2.39 24.36
CA GLU A 78 5.91 -3.08 25.35
C GLU A 78 5.66 -2.20 26.58
N SER A 79 6.67 -1.47 27.07
CA SER A 79 6.55 -0.64 28.28
C SER A 79 5.85 0.70 28.07
N GLN A 80 6.12 1.41 26.97
CA GLN A 80 5.59 2.76 26.75
C GLN A 80 4.32 2.78 25.92
N TYR A 81 4.13 1.79 25.03
CA TYR A 81 3.05 1.79 24.05
C TYR A 81 2.10 0.59 24.21
N ASP A 82 2.37 -0.33 25.16
CA ASP A 82 1.63 -1.59 25.37
C ASP A 82 1.45 -2.38 24.05
N ARG A 83 2.47 -2.34 23.20
CA ARG A 83 2.49 -2.99 21.88
C ARG A 83 3.57 -4.06 21.83
N LYS A 84 3.12 -5.31 21.77
CA LYS A 84 4.01 -6.45 21.52
C LYS A 84 4.24 -6.64 20.02
N VAL A 85 5.30 -6.03 19.50
CA VAL A 85 5.70 -6.16 18.08
C VAL A 85 6.74 -7.27 17.94
N PRO A 86 6.53 -8.28 17.07
CA PRO A 86 7.52 -9.34 16.85
C PRO A 86 8.82 -8.80 16.24
N TYR A 87 9.95 -9.40 16.62
CA TYR A 87 11.29 -9.04 16.13
C TYR A 87 11.41 -9.01 14.58
N SER A 88 10.77 -9.95 13.89
CA SER A 88 10.73 -9.99 12.42
C SER A 88 9.99 -8.80 11.80
N THR A 89 9.03 -8.23 12.52
CA THR A 89 8.30 -7.03 12.10
C THR A 89 9.12 -5.77 12.36
N LEU A 90 9.81 -5.70 13.51
CA LEU A 90 10.74 -4.61 13.83
C LEU A 90 11.85 -4.49 12.79
N THR A 91 12.54 -5.59 12.50
CA THR A 91 13.62 -5.61 11.51
C THR A 91 13.15 -5.28 10.10
N ARG A 92 11.90 -5.61 9.75
CA ARG A 92 11.31 -5.23 8.45
C ARG A 92 10.97 -3.74 8.35
N ILE A 93 10.60 -3.09 9.46
CA ILE A 93 10.25 -1.66 9.50
C ILE A 93 11.49 -0.77 9.46
N VAL A 94 12.59 -1.25 10.07
CA VAL A 94 13.84 -0.50 10.21
C VAL A 94 14.77 -0.64 8.98
N ARG A 95 14.65 -1.73 8.23
CA ARG A 95 15.42 -1.98 7.00
C ARG A 95 14.94 -1.12 5.84
#